data_AF-A0A6G0W8L5-F1
#
_entry.id   AF-A0A6G0W8L5-F1
#
_cell.length_a   1.000
_cell.length_b   1.000
_cell.length_c   1.000
_cell.angle_alpha   90.00
_cell.angle_beta   90.00
_cell.angle_gamma   90.00
#
_symmetry.space_group_name_H-M   'P 1'
#
loop_
_entity.id
_entity.type
_entity.pdbx_description
1 polymer ?
#
loop_
_entity_poly.entity_id
_entity_poly.type
_entity_poly.pdbx_seq_one_letter_code
_entity_poly.pdbx_strand_id
1 'polypeptide(L)'
;MTCQRDGSPNKEADATFGPMGSTPGRTPPPVLKDRRQRTIADWITLVVEVGRTQDWASLERAAIWWLNYTGIQYVLLIKVSKSARSMTYRLYDVQDYSHPNQLPPPAASESFEHQENGPAVDLSLDNRRILSIPVAENLPPGVNDESVIDLRAVMVEVIESIN
;
A
#
# COMPACT_ATOMS: atom_id res chain seq x y z
N MET A 1 -13.39 1.07 -3.45
CA MET A 1 -13.24 2.00 -4.61
C MET A 1 -12.72 1.21 -5.80
N THR A 2 -13.36 1.31 -6.97
CA THR A 2 -12.90 0.61 -8.17
C THR A 2 -11.95 1.47 -9.00
N CYS A 3 -10.71 1.00 -9.18
CA CYS A 3 -9.67 1.67 -9.96
C CYS A 3 -9.64 1.15 -11.41
N GLN A 4 -9.33 2.08 -12.33
CA GLN A 4 -9.26 1.80 -13.76
C GLN A 4 -7.87 2.13 -14.32
N ARG A 5 -7.45 1.33 -15.30
CA ARG A 5 -6.24 1.56 -16.11
C ARG A 5 -6.52 1.11 -17.54
N ASP A 6 -6.10 1.91 -18.51
CA ASP A 6 -6.34 1.62 -19.92
C ASP A 6 -5.77 0.24 -20.31
N GLY A 7 -6.58 -0.54 -21.02
CA GLY A 7 -6.21 -1.89 -21.46
C GLY A 7 -6.04 -2.91 -20.34
N SER A 8 -6.64 -2.70 -19.17
CA SER A 8 -6.59 -3.66 -18.05
C SER A 8 -7.94 -3.78 -17.35
N PRO A 9 -8.25 -4.94 -16.76
CA PRO A 9 -9.46 -5.09 -15.96
C PRO A 9 -9.49 -4.10 -14.80
N ASN A 10 -10.69 -3.66 -14.44
CA ASN A 10 -10.94 -2.88 -13.23
C ASN A 10 -10.42 -3.65 -12.01
N LYS A 11 -9.90 -2.93 -11.02
CA LYS A 11 -9.38 -3.54 -9.80
C LYS A 11 -9.79 -2.75 -8.57
N GLU A 12 -10.09 -3.48 -7.52
CA GLU A 12 -10.30 -2.96 -6.18
C GLU A 12 -9.24 -3.59 -5.26
N ALA A 13 -8.72 -2.79 -4.34
CA ALA A 13 -7.82 -3.23 -3.28
C ALA A 13 -8.63 -3.37 -1.98
N ASP A 14 -8.08 -4.12 -1.03
CA ASP A 14 -8.68 -4.27 0.29
C ASP A 14 -8.59 -2.97 1.09
N ALA A 15 -7.50 -2.20 0.94
CA ALA A 15 -7.43 -0.81 1.40
C ALA A 15 -6.52 0.05 0.52
N THR A 16 -6.83 1.35 0.46
CA THR A 16 -6.03 2.35 -0.27
C THR A 16 -5.89 3.63 0.55
N PHE A 17 -4.75 4.28 0.42
CA PHE A 17 -4.45 5.55 1.07
C PHE A 17 -3.74 6.50 0.10
N GLY A 18 -3.91 7.79 0.33
CA GLY A 18 -3.34 8.83 -0.51
C GLY A 18 -3.73 10.23 -0.04
N PRO A 19 -3.24 11.27 -0.73
CA PRO A 19 -3.58 12.64 -0.39
C PRO A 19 -5.05 12.95 -0.67
N MET A 20 -5.62 13.80 0.18
CA MET A 20 -6.96 14.34 -0.01
C MET A 20 -6.90 15.72 -0.65
N GLY A 21 -8.05 16.20 -1.14
CA GLY A 21 -8.18 17.56 -1.67
C GLY A 21 -7.81 18.66 -0.67
N SER A 22 -7.90 18.34 0.62
CA SER A 22 -7.54 19.21 1.74
C SER A 22 -6.08 19.07 2.20
N THR A 23 -5.30 18.09 1.73
CA THR A 23 -3.92 17.86 2.18
C THR A 23 -3.02 19.04 1.80
N PRO A 24 -2.53 19.85 2.76
CA PRO A 24 -1.69 21.01 2.46
C PRO A 24 -0.32 20.58 1.90
N GLY A 25 0.25 21.38 1.00
CA GLY A 25 1.63 21.16 0.49
C GLY A 25 1.81 19.99 -0.46
N ARG A 26 0.73 19.26 -0.81
CA ARG A 26 0.81 18.16 -1.80
C ARG A 26 1.15 18.69 -3.19
N THR A 27 1.76 17.84 -4.01
CA THR A 27 1.94 18.09 -5.43
C THR A 27 0.60 18.05 -6.20
N PRO A 28 0.55 18.47 -7.47
CA PRO A 28 -0.61 18.22 -8.32
C PRO A 28 -0.84 16.72 -8.55
N PRO A 29 -2.09 16.28 -8.81
CA PRO A 29 -2.38 14.88 -9.11
C PRO A 29 -1.52 14.31 -10.24
N PRO A 30 -1.18 13.01 -10.19
CA PRO A 30 -0.30 12.39 -11.17
C PRO A 30 -0.86 12.51 -12.59
N VAL A 31 0.03 12.83 -13.54
CA VAL A 31 -0.28 12.83 -14.97
C VAL A 31 -0.16 11.41 -15.51
N LEU A 32 -1.22 10.92 -16.12
CA LEU A 32 -1.30 9.62 -16.76
C LEU A 32 -0.50 9.59 -18.08
N LYS A 33 -0.24 8.38 -18.61
CA LYS A 33 0.53 8.19 -19.85
C LYS A 33 -0.10 8.88 -21.07
N ASP A 34 -1.42 9.01 -21.08
CA ASP A 34 -2.19 9.70 -22.13
C ASP A 34 -2.35 11.21 -21.87
N ARG A 35 -1.60 11.76 -20.90
CA ARG A 35 -1.56 13.18 -20.50
C ARG A 35 -2.79 13.68 -19.75
N ARG A 36 -3.79 12.84 -19.46
CA ARG A 36 -4.85 13.22 -18.51
C ARG A 36 -4.28 13.29 -17.09
N GLN A 37 -4.88 14.09 -16.23
CA GLN A 37 -4.59 14.05 -14.80
C GLN A 37 -5.52 13.08 -14.09
N ARG A 38 -4.97 12.36 -13.12
CA ARG A 38 -5.77 11.58 -12.18
C ARG A 38 -6.63 12.53 -11.35
N THR A 39 -7.84 12.12 -10.96
CA THR A 39 -8.62 12.90 -10.00
C THR A 39 -8.00 12.79 -8.61
N ILE A 40 -8.31 13.75 -7.73
CA ILE A 40 -7.91 13.65 -6.32
C ILE A 40 -8.48 12.38 -5.68
N ALA A 41 -9.72 12.03 -5.98
CA ALA A 41 -10.38 10.85 -5.42
C ALA A 41 -9.67 9.55 -5.83
N ASP A 42 -9.11 9.50 -7.04
CA ASP A 42 -8.40 8.33 -7.53
C ASP A 42 -6.91 8.32 -7.12
N TRP A 43 -6.41 9.38 -6.48
CA TRP A 43 -5.00 9.50 -6.15
C TRP A 43 -4.60 8.61 -4.98
N ILE A 44 -4.08 7.44 -5.34
CA ILE A 44 -3.57 6.45 -4.41
C ILE A 44 -2.04 6.47 -4.43
N THR A 45 -1.43 6.44 -3.24
CA THR A 45 0.02 6.35 -3.03
C THR A 45 0.39 5.07 -2.26
N LEU A 46 -0.51 4.53 -1.43
CA LEU A 46 -0.34 3.27 -0.72
C LEU A 46 -1.52 2.35 -1.01
N VAL A 47 -1.21 1.09 -1.32
CA VAL A 47 -2.20 0.02 -1.49
C VAL A 47 -1.90 -1.13 -0.53
N VAL A 48 -2.94 -1.69 0.06
CA VAL A 48 -2.89 -2.92 0.86
C VAL A 48 -3.74 -3.99 0.18
N GLU A 49 -3.16 -5.17 -0.01
CA GLU A 49 -3.86 -6.37 -0.50
C GLU A 49 -3.68 -7.50 0.51
N VAL A 50 -4.78 -8.14 0.89
CA VAL A 50 -4.83 -9.19 1.90
C VAL A 50 -5.32 -10.49 1.26
N GLY A 51 -4.47 -11.52 1.25
CA GLY A 51 -4.81 -12.82 0.68
C GLY A 51 -4.85 -13.92 1.73
N ARG A 52 -6.01 -14.54 1.94
CA ARG A 52 -6.15 -15.74 2.78
C ARG A 52 -6.14 -17.02 1.96
N THR A 53 -6.98 -17.08 0.93
CA THR A 53 -7.13 -18.26 0.07
C THR A 53 -6.24 -18.19 -1.18
N GLN A 54 -5.93 -16.98 -1.63
CA GLN A 54 -5.06 -16.68 -2.76
C GLN A 54 -3.63 -17.14 -2.49
N ASP A 55 -2.96 -17.69 -3.49
CA ASP A 55 -1.52 -17.96 -3.41
C ASP A 55 -0.70 -16.66 -3.55
N TRP A 56 0.60 -16.75 -3.26
CA TRP A 56 1.51 -15.61 -3.42
C TRP A 56 1.54 -15.09 -4.85
N ALA A 57 1.52 -15.98 -5.85
CA ALA A 57 1.54 -15.59 -7.25
C ALA A 57 0.32 -14.72 -7.62
N SER A 58 -0.86 -14.98 -7.02
CA SER A 58 -2.05 -14.16 -7.21
C SER A 58 -1.92 -12.78 -6.57
N LEU A 59 -1.37 -12.70 -5.35
CA LEU A 59 -1.10 -11.43 -4.68
C LEU A 59 -0.01 -10.62 -5.42
N GLU A 60 1.02 -11.27 -5.92
CA GLU A 60 2.06 -10.64 -6.72
C GLU A 60 1.53 -10.11 -8.05
N ARG A 61 0.61 -10.83 -8.72
CA ARG A 61 -0.10 -10.30 -9.90
C ARG A 61 -0.93 -9.07 -9.56
N ALA A 62 -1.55 -9.03 -8.38
CA ALA A 62 -2.26 -7.85 -7.90
C ALA A 62 -1.30 -6.68 -7.66
N ALA A 63 -0.16 -6.91 -6.99
CA ALA A 63 0.86 -5.88 -6.80
C ALA A 63 1.41 -5.35 -8.13
N ILE A 64 1.69 -6.23 -9.10
CA ILE A 64 2.11 -5.82 -10.45
C ILE A 64 1.07 -4.91 -11.12
N TRP A 65 -0.22 -5.19 -10.94
CA TRP A 65 -1.26 -4.31 -11.45
C TRP A 65 -1.15 -2.90 -10.83
N TRP A 66 -0.96 -2.82 -9.51
CA TRP A 66 -0.81 -1.55 -8.78
C TRP A 66 0.49 -0.81 -9.09
N LEU A 67 1.61 -1.51 -9.31
CA LEU A 67 2.86 -0.87 -9.75
C LEU A 67 2.70 -0.10 -11.07
N ASN A 68 1.76 -0.54 -11.91
CA ASN A 68 1.44 0.15 -13.16
C ASN A 68 0.39 1.27 -13.00
N TYR A 69 -0.11 1.50 -11.78
CA TYR A 69 -1.04 2.57 -11.46
C TYR A 69 -0.26 3.84 -11.10
N THR A 70 -0.30 4.85 -11.97
CA THR A 70 0.47 6.09 -11.78
C THR A 70 0.12 6.75 -10.44
N GLY A 71 1.12 7.00 -9.60
CA GLY A 71 0.97 7.64 -8.28
C GLY A 71 1.37 6.75 -7.11
N ILE A 72 1.37 5.43 -7.29
CA ILE A 72 1.77 4.47 -6.24
C ILE A 72 3.21 4.71 -5.79
N GLN A 73 3.38 4.72 -4.47
CA GLN A 73 4.65 4.80 -3.75
C GLN A 73 4.95 3.50 -3.00
N TYR A 74 3.91 2.85 -2.47
CA TYR A 74 4.01 1.63 -1.68
C TYR A 74 2.92 0.63 -2.06
N VAL A 75 3.27 -0.66 -2.08
CA VAL A 75 2.32 -1.76 -2.11
C VAL A 75 2.63 -2.72 -0.97
N LEU A 76 1.68 -2.93 -0.06
CA LEU A 76 1.79 -3.88 1.04
C LEU A 76 0.94 -5.12 0.71
N LEU A 77 1.60 -6.26 0.56
CA LEU A 77 0.93 -7.56 0.48
C LEU A 77 0.94 -8.22 1.85
N ILE A 78 -0.23 -8.66 2.31
CA ILE A 78 -0.38 -9.45 3.54
C ILE A 78 -0.98 -10.79 3.15
N LYS A 79 -0.27 -11.88 3.45
CA LYS A 79 -0.78 -13.23 3.29
C LYS A 79 -1.11 -13.82 4.63
N VAL A 80 -2.35 -14.27 4.77
CA VAL A 80 -2.87 -14.87 6.00
C VAL A 80 -2.95 -16.38 5.82
N SER A 81 -2.51 -17.14 6.82
CA SER A 81 -2.68 -18.59 6.79
C SER A 81 -4.16 -18.98 6.85
N LYS A 82 -4.51 -20.17 6.35
CA LYS A 82 -5.90 -20.63 6.31
C LYS A 82 -6.55 -20.64 7.70
N SER A 83 -5.80 -21.02 8.73
CA SER A 83 -6.22 -21.02 10.14
C SER A 83 -6.16 -19.65 10.80
N ALA A 84 -5.72 -18.60 10.09
CA ALA A 84 -5.51 -17.25 10.61
C ALA A 84 -4.62 -17.19 11.86
N ARG A 85 -3.66 -18.12 11.96
CA ARG A 85 -2.69 -18.19 13.06
C ARG A 85 -1.34 -17.56 12.74
N SER A 86 -1.13 -17.24 11.47
CA SER A 86 0.11 -16.63 11.01
C SER A 86 -0.15 -15.72 9.83
N MET A 87 0.68 -14.69 9.74
CA MET A 87 0.73 -13.77 8.62
C MET A 87 2.14 -13.69 8.08
N THR A 88 2.24 -13.51 6.77
CA THR A 88 3.49 -13.15 6.11
C THR A 88 3.23 -11.90 5.30
N TYR A 89 4.06 -10.89 5.44
CA TYR A 89 3.92 -9.67 4.65
C TYR A 89 5.10 -9.45 3.71
N ARG A 90 4.85 -8.63 2.69
CA ARG A 90 5.86 -8.06 1.80
C ARG A 90 5.49 -6.61 1.49
N LEU A 91 6.35 -5.70 1.91
CA LEU A 91 6.27 -4.29 1.54
C LEU A 91 7.13 -4.05 0.31
N TYR A 92 6.54 -3.53 -0.75
CA TYR A 92 7.25 -3.06 -1.94
C TYR A 92 7.30 -1.54 -1.90
N ASP A 93 8.52 -1.02 -1.80
CA ASP A 93 8.80 0.39 -2.05
C ASP A 93 9.03 0.60 -3.55
N VAL A 94 8.24 1.50 -4.14
CA VAL A 94 8.18 1.73 -5.59
C VAL A 94 9.03 2.93 -6.01
N GLN A 95 9.73 3.57 -5.07
CA GLN A 95 10.58 4.72 -5.39
C GLN A 95 11.58 4.37 -6.49
N ASP A 96 11.63 5.20 -7.53
CA ASP A 96 12.55 5.07 -8.67
C ASP A 96 12.51 3.72 -9.41
N TYR A 97 11.46 2.92 -9.19
CA TYR A 97 11.32 1.63 -9.84
C TYR A 97 10.75 1.77 -11.26
N SER A 98 11.60 1.55 -12.26
CA SER A 98 11.30 1.82 -13.67
C SER A 98 10.97 0.58 -14.52
N HIS A 99 10.85 -0.60 -13.90
CA HIS A 99 10.55 -1.85 -14.62
C HIS A 99 9.05 -2.17 -14.60
N PRO A 100 8.30 -1.85 -15.67
CA PRO A 100 6.89 -2.20 -15.72
C PRO A 100 6.73 -3.73 -15.69
N ASN A 101 5.70 -4.21 -14.99
CA ASN A 101 5.33 -5.62 -14.91
C ASN A 101 6.28 -6.54 -14.14
N GLN A 102 7.20 -5.99 -13.38
CA GLN A 102 8.07 -6.73 -12.46
C GLN A 102 7.92 -6.15 -11.05
N LEU A 103 8.05 -6.98 -10.02
CA LEU A 103 8.12 -6.49 -8.64
C LEU A 103 9.57 -6.16 -8.30
N PRO A 104 9.85 -5.04 -7.60
CA PRO A 104 11.14 -4.89 -6.94
C PRO A 104 11.31 -5.99 -5.87
N PRO A 105 12.53 -6.24 -5.39
CA PRO A 105 12.72 -6.93 -4.12
C PRO A 105 11.87 -6.24 -3.03
N PRO A 106 11.24 -7.00 -2.11
CA PRO A 106 10.51 -6.39 -1.02
C PRO A 106 11.48 -5.59 -0.14
N ALA A 107 11.10 -4.35 0.19
CA ALA A 107 11.84 -3.50 1.13
C ALA A 107 11.79 -4.05 2.55
N ALA A 108 10.69 -4.74 2.90
CA ALA A 108 10.56 -5.49 4.14
C ALA A 108 9.71 -6.74 3.91
N SER A 109 10.07 -7.85 4.55
CA SER A 109 9.28 -9.07 4.55
C SER A 109 9.58 -9.92 5.78
N GLU A 110 8.52 -10.37 6.45
CA GLU A 110 8.63 -11.25 7.59
C GLU A 110 7.38 -12.14 7.69
N SER A 111 7.52 -13.28 8.36
CA SER A 111 6.39 -14.11 8.80
C SER A 111 6.33 -14.14 10.31
N PHE A 112 5.13 -13.96 10.86
CA PHE A 112 4.90 -13.97 12.30
C PHE A 112 3.60 -14.71 12.64
N GLU A 113 3.50 -15.15 13.88
CA GLU A 113 2.32 -15.84 14.41
C GLU A 113 1.42 -14.89 15.21
N HIS A 114 0.14 -15.21 15.29
CA HIS A 114 -0.77 -14.52 16.21
C HIS A 114 -0.37 -14.85 17.63
N GLN A 115 0.10 -13.85 18.35
CA GLN A 115 0.46 -13.95 19.76
C GLN A 115 -0.11 -12.73 20.48
N GLU A 116 -0.68 -12.94 21.65
CA GLU A 116 -1.27 -11.86 22.46
C GLU A 116 -0.18 -10.89 22.98
N ASN A 117 1.01 -11.42 23.31
CA ASN A 117 2.13 -10.66 23.89
C ASN A 117 3.48 -10.89 23.17
N GLY A 118 3.48 -11.03 21.84
CA GLY A 118 4.72 -11.16 21.06
C GLY A 118 5.56 -9.86 21.00
N PRO A 119 6.67 -9.84 20.25
CA PRO A 119 7.33 -8.59 19.85
C PRO A 119 6.43 -7.77 18.89
N ALA A 120 6.65 -6.47 18.78
CA ALA A 120 5.97 -5.62 17.79
C ALA A 120 6.43 -6.00 16.37
N VAL A 121 5.53 -5.87 15.39
CA VAL A 121 5.84 -6.08 13.97
C VAL A 121 5.47 -4.80 13.23
N ASP A 122 6.40 -3.86 13.29
CA ASP A 122 6.18 -2.48 12.88
C ASP A 122 6.67 -2.24 11.45
N LEU A 123 5.83 -1.58 10.65
CA LEU A 123 6.21 -1.04 9.34
C LEU A 123 6.17 0.48 9.36
N SER A 124 7.33 1.12 9.19
CA SER A 124 7.41 2.57 9.02
C SER A 124 7.24 2.97 7.55
N LEU A 125 6.39 3.95 7.30
CA LEU A 125 6.17 4.54 5.99
C LEU A 125 6.35 6.06 6.04
N ASP A 126 7.01 6.63 5.02
CA ASP A 126 7.22 8.07 4.90
C ASP A 126 5.89 8.78 4.54
N ASN A 127 5.42 9.64 5.45
CA ASN A 127 4.18 10.41 5.27
C ASN A 127 4.28 11.46 4.17
N ARG A 128 5.48 11.95 3.84
CA ARG A 128 5.67 12.86 2.70
C ARG A 128 5.33 12.12 1.41
N ARG A 129 5.72 10.86 1.31
CA ARG A 129 5.41 10.02 0.15
C ARG A 129 3.95 9.63 0.10
N ILE A 130 3.37 9.22 1.22
CA ILE A 130 1.94 8.88 1.29
C ILE A 130 1.06 10.10 0.93
N LEU A 131 1.40 11.28 1.44
CA LEU A 131 0.64 12.52 1.22
C LEU A 131 1.07 13.30 -0.03
N SER A 132 2.04 12.77 -0.78
CA SER A 132 2.67 13.42 -1.93
C SER A 132 3.13 14.86 -1.69
N ILE A 133 3.79 15.08 -0.56
CA ILE A 133 4.39 16.36 -0.17
C ILE A 133 5.88 16.32 -0.55
N PRO A 134 6.40 17.33 -1.28
CA PRO A 134 7.82 17.39 -1.61
C PRO A 134 8.71 17.38 -0.36
N VAL A 135 9.92 16.83 -0.48
CA VAL A 135 10.90 16.79 0.63
C VAL A 135 11.25 18.20 1.13
N ALA A 136 11.23 19.20 0.25
CA ALA A 136 11.55 20.59 0.59
C ALA A 136 10.40 21.33 1.32
N GLU A 137 9.18 20.80 1.29
CA GLU A 137 8.01 21.41 1.95
C GLU A 137 7.92 20.95 3.39
N ASN A 138 7.27 21.72 4.27
CA ASN A 138 6.99 21.24 5.62
C ASN A 138 5.78 20.30 5.63
N LEU A 139 5.82 19.28 6.49
CA LEU A 139 4.61 18.49 6.75
C LEU A 139 3.55 19.35 7.47
N PRO A 140 2.26 19.04 7.30
CA PRO A 140 1.20 19.74 8.01
C PRO A 140 1.37 19.60 9.53
N PRO A 141 1.00 20.62 10.32
CA PRO A 141 1.07 20.54 11.78
C PRO A 141 0.38 19.29 12.32
N GLY A 142 1.05 18.54 13.20
CA GLY A 142 0.54 17.31 13.80
C GLY A 142 0.72 16.04 12.96
N VAL A 143 1.30 16.13 11.76
CA VAL A 143 1.70 14.98 10.95
C VAL A 143 3.17 14.65 11.23
N ASN A 144 3.45 13.42 11.66
CA ASN A 144 4.81 12.92 11.85
C ASN A 144 5.49 12.65 10.50
N ASP A 145 6.83 12.63 10.44
CA ASP A 145 7.56 12.26 9.23
C ASP A 145 7.25 10.81 8.79
N GLU A 146 7.05 9.91 9.75
CA GLU A 146 6.71 8.51 9.49
C GLU A 146 5.40 8.10 10.17
N SER A 147 4.65 7.23 9.52
CA SER A 147 3.57 6.45 10.12
C SER A 147 4.07 5.04 10.40
N VAL A 148 3.88 4.56 11.63
CA VAL A 148 4.19 3.20 12.03
C VAL A 148 2.90 2.38 12.01
N ILE A 149 2.89 1.31 11.23
CA ILE A 149 1.79 0.34 11.16
C ILE A 149 2.18 -0.87 12.00
N ASP A 150 1.47 -1.10 13.10
CA ASP A 150 1.58 -2.36 13.85
C ASP A 150 0.78 -3.45 13.12
N LEU A 151 1.50 -4.38 12.48
CA LEU A 151 0.89 -5.48 11.75
C LEU A 151 0.22 -6.51 12.67
N ARG A 152 0.47 -6.48 13.98
CA ARG A 152 -0.27 -7.33 14.93
C ARG A 152 -1.67 -6.80 15.16
N ALA A 153 -1.85 -5.48 15.26
CA ALA A 153 -3.18 -4.88 15.29
C ALA A 153 -3.96 -5.22 14.01
N VAL A 154 -3.31 -5.14 12.84
CA VAL A 154 -3.92 -5.59 11.56
C VAL A 154 -4.28 -7.08 11.61
N MET A 155 -3.44 -7.91 12.23
CA MET A 155 -3.72 -9.33 12.39
C MET A 155 -4.97 -9.59 13.24
N VAL A 156 -5.15 -8.85 14.33
CA VAL A 156 -6.35 -8.93 15.17
C VAL A 156 -7.60 -8.56 14.38
N GLU A 157 -7.59 -7.40 13.70
CA GLU A 157 -8.72 -6.95 12.87
C GLU A 157 -9.09 -7.96 11.78
N VAL A 158 -8.09 -8.54 11.11
CA VAL A 158 -8.33 -9.58 10.10
C VAL A 158 -8.93 -10.83 10.72
N ILE A 159 -8.44 -11.28 11.88
CA ILE A 159 -9.01 -12.44 12.61
C ILE A 159 -10.45 -12.16 13.05
N GLU A 160 -10.74 -10.95 13.51
CA GLU A 160 -12.11 -10.55 13.91
C GLU A 160 -13.05 -10.50 12.70
N SER A 161 -12.58 -10.03 11.54
CA SER A 161 -13.39 -9.95 10.31
C SER A 161 -13.81 -11.30 9.71
N ILE A 162 -13.16 -12.40 10.11
CA ILE A 162 -13.39 -13.74 9.56
C ILE A 162 -14.08 -14.71 10.53
N ASN A 163 -14.32 -14.28 11.78
CA ASN A 163 -15.05 -15.02 12.81
C ASN A 163 -16.49 -14.49 12.90
#